data_AF-A0A450X008-F1
#
_entry.id   AF-A0A450X008-F1
#
_cell.length_a   1.000
_cell.length_b   1.000
_cell.length_c   1.000
_cell.angle_alpha   90.00
_cell.angle_beta   90.00
_cell.angle_gamma   90.00
#
_symmetry.space_group_name_H-M   'P 1'
#
loop_
_entity.id
_entity.type
_entity.pdbx_description
1 polymer ?
#
loop_
_entity_poly.entity_id
_entity_poly.type
_entity_poly.pdbx_seq_one_letter_code
_entity_poly.pdbx_strand_id
1 'polypeptide(L)'
;MEAAIGDAIRYHGACSIIAGLEQAEDAIQELDNPGLSTMNRFLCQQRYQEEMRTLDDPTKSKWKACAEGKIRPSEDEFGMEPLRVLRLFPENWNIEEQIKKYLKEQSKKLRAKGKKDEADALDDIVKADTLTQIQSKYEGYVKRLIAQAAENSKSEIEIRTRQKLGEKADPKDYENLDKIKKQNEKWRALRTGIDNLISKILRTAGDPNPTTDKIKGISTLYTDLLNKIPKAN
;
A
#
# COMPACT_ATOMS: atom_id res chain seq x y z
N MET A 1 -30.97 -39.75 -20.66
CA MET A 1 -30.91 -38.89 -19.46
C MET A 1 -29.58 -39.08 -18.72
N GLU A 2 -29.06 -40.31 -18.60
CA GLU A 2 -27.79 -40.59 -17.92
C GLU A 2 -26.53 -40.06 -18.64
N ALA A 3 -26.55 -39.94 -19.98
CA ALA A 3 -25.42 -39.36 -20.73
C ALA A 3 -25.24 -37.84 -20.50
N ALA A 4 -26.33 -37.09 -20.25
CA ALA A 4 -26.27 -35.64 -19.99
C ALA A 4 -25.79 -35.32 -18.56
N ILE A 5 -26.05 -36.22 -17.61
CA ILE A 5 -25.55 -36.13 -16.24
C ILE A 5 -24.06 -36.50 -16.19
N GLY A 6 -23.64 -37.50 -16.98
CA GLY A 6 -22.24 -37.87 -17.14
C GLY A 6 -21.37 -36.75 -17.72
N ASP A 7 -21.86 -36.05 -18.75
CA ASP A 7 -21.14 -34.90 -19.34
C ASP A 7 -21.17 -33.66 -18.44
N ALA A 8 -22.26 -33.40 -17.72
CA ALA A 8 -22.31 -32.29 -16.76
C ALA A 8 -21.31 -32.49 -15.61
N ILE A 9 -21.17 -33.71 -15.08
CA ILE A 9 -20.20 -34.00 -14.02
C ILE A 9 -18.76 -33.96 -14.55
N ARG A 10 -18.52 -34.41 -15.78
CA ARG A 10 -17.16 -34.47 -16.35
C ARG A 10 -16.65 -33.13 -16.86
N TYR A 11 -17.52 -32.32 -17.50
CA TYR A 11 -17.14 -30.99 -18.01
C TYR A 11 -17.34 -29.85 -17.01
N HIS A 12 -18.40 -29.84 -16.18
CA HIS A 12 -18.55 -28.80 -15.14
C HIS A 12 -17.80 -29.14 -13.85
N GLY A 13 -17.59 -30.42 -13.53
CA GLY A 13 -16.70 -30.83 -12.43
C GLY A 13 -15.24 -30.46 -12.70
N ALA A 14 -14.78 -30.59 -13.94
CA ALA A 14 -13.43 -30.14 -14.35
C ALA A 14 -13.29 -28.60 -14.29
N CYS A 15 -14.29 -27.83 -14.71
CA CYS A 15 -14.30 -26.37 -14.53
C CYS A 15 -14.36 -25.95 -13.05
N SER A 16 -15.02 -26.72 -12.19
CA SER A 16 -15.10 -26.44 -10.74
C SER A 16 -13.81 -26.77 -10.00
N ILE A 17 -13.06 -27.78 -10.47
CA ILE A 17 -11.75 -28.13 -9.93
C ILE A 17 -10.66 -27.20 -10.48
N ILE A 18 -10.70 -26.83 -11.75
CA ILE A 18 -9.77 -25.84 -12.33
C ILE A 18 -10.06 -24.45 -11.76
N ALA A 19 -11.30 -24.00 -11.66
CA ALA A 19 -11.64 -22.75 -11.00
C ALA A 19 -11.38 -22.80 -9.48
N GLY A 20 -11.48 -23.98 -8.86
CA GLY A 20 -11.11 -24.21 -7.46
C GLY A 20 -9.60 -24.22 -7.24
N LEU A 21 -8.81 -24.66 -8.23
CA LEU A 21 -7.35 -24.61 -8.24
C LEU A 21 -6.84 -23.22 -8.62
N GLU A 22 -7.48 -22.50 -9.55
CA GLU A 22 -7.21 -21.09 -9.86
C GLU A 22 -7.59 -20.20 -8.68
N GLN A 23 -8.73 -20.44 -8.01
CA GLN A 23 -9.05 -19.75 -6.76
C GLN A 23 -8.13 -20.15 -5.62
N ALA A 24 -7.58 -21.36 -5.61
CA ALA A 24 -6.57 -21.75 -4.63
C ALA A 24 -5.19 -21.15 -4.96
N GLU A 25 -4.82 -21.00 -6.23
CA GLU A 25 -3.58 -20.37 -6.69
C GLU A 25 -3.63 -18.85 -6.52
N ASP A 26 -4.76 -18.22 -6.85
CA ASP A 26 -5.08 -16.84 -6.51
C ASP A 26 -5.17 -16.66 -4.99
N ALA A 27 -5.78 -17.58 -4.25
CA ALA A 27 -5.79 -17.51 -2.79
C ALA A 27 -4.42 -17.76 -2.16
N ILE A 28 -3.50 -18.46 -2.81
CA ILE A 28 -2.11 -18.64 -2.36
C ILE A 28 -1.29 -17.37 -2.66
N GLN A 29 -1.46 -16.76 -3.84
CA GLN A 29 -0.84 -15.47 -4.17
C GLN A 29 -1.43 -14.31 -3.32
N GLU A 30 -2.73 -14.36 -3.03
CA GLU A 30 -3.44 -13.41 -2.15
C GLU A 30 -3.30 -13.74 -0.65
N LEU A 31 -2.86 -14.94 -0.26
CA LEU A 31 -2.51 -15.23 1.15
C LEU A 31 -1.23 -14.51 1.55
N ASP A 32 -0.26 -14.51 0.63
CA ASP A 32 1.07 -13.96 0.87
C ASP A 32 1.11 -12.43 0.73
N ASN A 33 0.16 -11.83 -0.01
CA ASN A 33 0.07 -10.37 -0.14
C ASN A 33 -1.33 -9.89 -0.62
N PRO A 34 -2.39 -9.93 0.22
CA PRO A 34 -3.74 -9.59 -0.22
C PRO A 34 -3.85 -8.09 -0.50
N GLY A 35 -4.22 -7.73 -1.73
CA GLY A 35 -4.54 -6.34 -2.08
C GLY A 35 -5.72 -5.79 -1.27
N LEU A 36 -5.83 -4.46 -1.18
CA LEU A 36 -6.87 -3.76 -0.38
C LEU A 36 -8.30 -4.23 -0.67
N SER A 37 -8.62 -4.55 -1.93
CA SER A 37 -9.94 -5.05 -2.32
C SER A 37 -10.23 -6.43 -1.74
N THR A 38 -9.23 -7.31 -1.76
CA THR A 38 -9.30 -8.69 -1.28
C THR A 38 -9.41 -8.73 0.23
N MET A 39 -8.61 -7.92 0.93
CA MET A 39 -8.73 -7.75 2.38
C MET A 39 -10.12 -7.24 2.77
N ASN A 40 -10.63 -6.22 2.07
CA ASN A 40 -11.96 -5.67 2.35
C ASN A 40 -13.07 -6.70 2.11
N ARG A 41 -12.97 -7.49 1.04
CA ARG A 41 -13.93 -8.57 0.74
C ARG A 41 -13.88 -9.66 1.80
N PHE A 42 -12.68 -10.11 2.18
CA PHE A 42 -12.50 -11.11 3.24
C PHE A 42 -13.10 -10.65 4.57
N LEU A 43 -12.86 -9.39 4.95
CA LEU A 43 -13.41 -8.79 6.16
C LEU A 43 -14.93 -8.70 6.10
N CYS A 44 -15.50 -8.28 4.96
CA CYS A 44 -16.95 -8.27 4.80
C CYS A 44 -17.56 -9.68 4.82
N GLN A 45 -16.87 -10.68 4.28
CA GLN A 45 -17.29 -12.09 4.36
C GLN A 45 -17.27 -12.60 5.81
N GLN A 46 -16.23 -12.28 6.58
CA GLN A 46 -16.17 -12.65 8.00
C GLN A 46 -17.32 -12.01 8.78
N ARG A 47 -17.61 -10.73 8.55
CA ARG A 47 -18.74 -10.02 9.16
C ARG A 47 -20.09 -10.57 8.77
N TYR A 48 -20.26 -10.89 7.49
CA TYR A 48 -21.46 -11.54 7.00
C TYR A 48 -21.66 -12.88 7.72
N GLN A 49 -20.62 -13.71 7.83
CA GLN A 49 -20.70 -14.99 8.55
C GLN A 49 -21.02 -14.82 10.05
N GLU A 50 -20.46 -13.80 10.71
CA GLU A 50 -20.80 -13.47 12.10
C GLU A 50 -22.25 -13.01 12.25
N GLU A 51 -22.75 -12.15 11.35
CA GLU A 51 -24.13 -11.67 11.37
C GLU A 51 -25.12 -12.82 11.12
N MET A 52 -24.80 -13.70 10.17
CA MET A 52 -25.58 -14.88 9.83
C MET A 52 -25.70 -15.90 10.96
N ARG A 53 -24.84 -15.85 11.99
CA ARG A 53 -25.00 -16.69 13.19
C ARG A 53 -26.11 -16.20 14.12
N THR A 54 -26.54 -14.95 13.96
CA THR A 54 -27.48 -14.28 14.89
C THR A 54 -28.72 -13.72 14.20
N LEU A 55 -28.71 -13.62 12.87
CA LEU A 55 -29.83 -13.18 12.05
C LEU A 55 -30.68 -14.36 11.61
N ASP A 56 -31.99 -14.25 11.82
CA ASP A 56 -32.98 -15.23 11.31
C ASP A 56 -33.20 -15.12 9.78
N ASP A 57 -32.86 -13.97 9.19
CA ASP A 57 -33.07 -13.69 7.76
C ASP A 57 -31.79 -13.16 7.09
N PRO A 58 -31.18 -13.92 6.16
CA PRO A 58 -29.98 -13.51 5.43
C PRO A 58 -30.14 -12.24 4.60
N THR A 59 -31.37 -11.89 4.19
CA THR A 59 -31.63 -10.71 3.36
C THR A 59 -31.57 -9.40 4.14
N LYS A 60 -31.65 -9.47 5.48
CA LYS A 60 -31.52 -8.32 6.38
C LYS A 60 -30.08 -8.02 6.76
N SER A 61 -29.13 -8.83 6.33
CA SER A 61 -27.73 -8.59 6.59
C SER A 61 -27.27 -7.31 5.87
N LYS A 62 -26.74 -6.38 6.66
CA LYS A 62 -26.09 -5.16 6.15
C LYS A 62 -24.75 -5.45 5.49
N TRP A 63 -24.17 -6.61 5.77
CA TRP A 63 -22.86 -7.03 5.25
C TRP A 63 -22.93 -7.84 3.96
N LYS A 64 -24.10 -8.41 3.62
CA LYS A 64 -24.29 -9.26 2.45
C LYS A 64 -23.80 -8.62 1.16
N ALA A 65 -24.22 -7.38 0.90
CA ALA A 65 -23.84 -6.67 -0.32
C ALA A 65 -22.33 -6.31 -0.38
N CYS A 66 -21.66 -6.16 0.77
CA CYS A 66 -20.21 -5.98 0.82
C CYS A 66 -19.46 -7.31 0.65
N ALA A 67 -19.92 -8.38 1.29
CA ALA A 67 -19.34 -9.73 1.20
C ALA A 67 -19.44 -10.29 -0.23
N GLU A 68 -20.50 -9.93 -0.96
CA GLU A 68 -20.72 -10.22 -2.37
C GLU A 68 -19.97 -9.27 -3.32
N GLY A 69 -19.24 -8.27 -2.80
CA GLY A 69 -18.48 -7.30 -3.60
C GLY A 69 -19.32 -6.28 -4.37
N LYS A 70 -20.62 -6.18 -4.07
CA LYS A 70 -21.58 -5.29 -4.77
C LYS A 70 -21.56 -3.86 -4.24
N ILE A 71 -21.16 -3.66 -2.99
CA ILE A 71 -21.03 -2.35 -2.35
C ILE A 71 -19.66 -2.26 -1.70
N ARG A 72 -18.93 -1.17 -1.96
CA ARG A 72 -17.73 -0.82 -1.20
C ARG A 72 -18.20 -0.08 0.06
N PRO A 73 -17.76 -0.47 1.28
CA PRO A 73 -18.22 0.18 2.49
C PRO A 73 -17.88 1.68 2.45
N SER A 74 -18.78 2.50 3.02
CA SER A 74 -18.58 3.96 3.06
C SER A 74 -17.30 4.26 3.84
N GLU A 75 -16.55 5.26 3.38
CA GLU A 75 -15.22 5.56 3.90
C GLU A 75 -15.28 5.74 5.44
N ASP A 76 -16.28 6.42 5.99
CA ASP A 76 -16.32 6.75 7.43
C ASP A 76 -16.87 5.67 8.37
N GLU A 77 -17.48 4.58 7.87
CA GLU A 77 -18.15 3.60 8.72
C GLU A 77 -17.24 2.53 9.36
N PHE A 78 -15.97 2.49 8.95
CA PHE A 78 -15.03 1.50 9.46
C PHE A 78 -13.74 2.11 9.98
N GLY A 79 -13.34 1.63 11.16
CA GLY A 79 -11.94 1.63 11.59
C GLY A 79 -11.08 0.79 10.64
N MET A 80 -10.73 1.37 9.50
CA MET A 80 -9.84 0.83 8.46
C MET A 80 -8.72 1.83 8.14
N GLU A 81 -8.46 2.75 9.07
CA GLU A 81 -7.36 3.70 8.97
C GLU A 81 -6.00 3.03 8.72
N PRO A 82 -5.68 1.86 9.30
CA PRO A 82 -4.45 1.14 8.96
C PRO A 82 -4.33 0.80 7.47
N LEU A 83 -5.41 0.32 6.86
CA LEU A 83 -5.42 -0.04 5.43
C LEU A 83 -5.42 1.19 4.53
N ARG A 84 -6.03 2.30 4.96
CA ARG A 84 -5.98 3.57 4.19
C ARG A 84 -4.56 4.08 4.03
N VAL A 85 -3.69 3.85 5.02
CA VAL A 85 -2.28 4.25 4.92
C VAL A 85 -1.57 3.50 3.79
N LEU A 86 -1.99 2.30 3.39
CA LEU A 86 -1.39 1.60 2.24
C LEU A 86 -1.51 2.38 0.94
N ARG A 87 -2.58 3.17 0.76
CA ARG A 87 -2.73 4.07 -0.40
C ARG A 87 -1.63 5.12 -0.47
N LEU A 88 -1.03 5.47 0.66
CA LEU A 88 0.08 6.41 0.76
C LEU A 88 1.42 5.77 0.40
N PHE A 89 1.52 4.44 0.31
CA PHE A 89 2.76 3.72 0.04
C PHE A 89 2.54 2.70 -1.09
N PRO A 90 2.43 3.16 -2.35
CA PRO A 90 2.23 2.25 -3.47
C PRO A 90 3.43 1.31 -3.60
N GLU A 91 3.17 0.01 -3.72
CA GLU A 91 4.22 -1.00 -3.96
C GLU A 91 4.95 -0.76 -5.29
N ASN A 92 4.24 -0.24 -6.28
CA ASN A 92 4.78 0.07 -7.61
C ASN A 92 5.38 1.49 -7.71
N TRP A 93 5.61 2.19 -6.60
CA TRP A 93 6.23 3.51 -6.67
C TRP A 93 7.72 3.38 -6.98
N ASN A 94 8.08 3.68 -8.24
CA ASN A 94 9.46 3.68 -8.70
C ASN A 94 10.11 5.06 -8.49
N ILE A 95 10.60 5.30 -7.28
CA ILE A 95 11.26 6.55 -6.87
C ILE A 95 12.54 6.75 -7.69
N GLU A 96 13.33 5.69 -7.88
CA GLU A 96 14.57 5.75 -8.65
C GLU A 96 14.32 6.25 -10.07
N GLU A 97 13.43 5.59 -10.81
CA GLU A 97 13.16 5.92 -12.21
C GLU A 97 12.55 7.32 -12.34
N GLN A 98 11.61 7.68 -11.45
CA GLN A 98 10.99 9.00 -11.44
C GLN A 98 12.04 10.11 -11.32
N ILE A 99 12.96 9.97 -10.36
CA ILE A 99 14.02 10.97 -10.15
C ILE A 99 15.01 10.94 -11.32
N LYS A 100 15.51 9.76 -11.74
CA LYS A 100 16.46 9.64 -12.85
C LYS A 100 15.93 10.25 -14.14
N LYS A 101 14.66 10.00 -14.47
CA LYS A 101 13.99 10.55 -15.65
C LYS A 101 13.96 12.08 -15.58
N TYR A 102 13.51 12.64 -14.45
CA TYR A 102 13.44 14.08 -14.28
C TYR A 102 14.82 14.75 -14.37
N LEU A 103 15.84 14.22 -13.69
CA LEU A 103 17.18 14.78 -13.74
C LEU A 103 17.78 14.76 -15.16
N LYS A 104 17.58 13.67 -15.91
CA LYS A 104 18.00 13.57 -17.31
C LYS A 104 17.30 14.61 -18.19
N GLU A 105 16.02 14.87 -17.97
CA GLU A 105 15.28 15.90 -18.69
C GLU A 105 15.81 17.31 -18.37
N GLN A 106 16.13 17.61 -17.11
CA GLN A 106 16.72 18.89 -16.72
C GLN A 106 18.13 19.07 -17.27
N SER A 107 18.95 18.02 -17.23
CA SER A 107 20.28 17.99 -17.85
C SER A 107 20.22 18.35 -19.34
N LYS A 108 19.29 17.75 -20.10
CA LYS A 108 19.05 18.10 -21.52
C LYS A 108 18.68 19.58 -21.71
N LYS A 109 17.79 20.11 -20.86
CA LYS A 109 17.39 21.53 -20.89
C LYS A 109 18.56 22.47 -20.60
N LEU A 110 19.45 22.10 -19.68
CA LEU A 110 20.63 22.91 -19.35
C LEU A 110 21.66 22.91 -20.48
N ARG A 111 21.87 21.76 -21.14
CA ARG A 111 22.72 21.69 -22.33
C ARG A 111 22.20 22.58 -23.46
N ALA A 112 20.89 22.58 -23.71
CA ALA A 112 20.28 23.46 -24.70
C ALA A 112 20.45 24.96 -24.38
N LYS A 113 20.69 25.30 -23.11
CA LYS A 113 20.97 26.67 -22.64
C LYS A 113 22.46 26.99 -22.55
N GLY A 114 23.35 26.09 -22.99
CA GLY A 114 24.81 26.26 -22.90
C GLY A 114 25.40 26.05 -21.49
N LYS A 115 24.61 25.58 -20.52
CA LYS A 115 25.04 25.31 -19.14
C LYS A 115 25.61 23.90 -19.00
N LYS A 116 26.81 23.70 -19.55
CA LYS A 116 27.43 22.37 -19.66
C LYS A 116 27.82 21.79 -18.31
N ASP A 117 28.49 22.57 -17.46
CA ASP A 117 29.00 22.11 -16.16
C ASP A 117 27.85 21.68 -15.22
N GLU A 118 26.75 22.43 -15.21
CA GLU A 118 25.55 22.08 -14.44
C GLU A 118 24.84 20.83 -14.98
N ALA A 119 24.80 20.67 -16.31
CA ALA A 119 24.22 19.47 -16.91
C ALA A 119 25.06 18.22 -16.60
N ASP A 120 26.38 18.32 -16.68
CA ASP A 120 27.30 17.23 -16.37
C ASP A 120 27.21 16.86 -14.88
N ALA A 121 27.07 17.85 -13.99
CA ALA A 121 26.84 17.60 -12.57
C ALA A 121 25.53 16.82 -12.30
N LEU A 122 24.43 17.13 -12.99
CA LEU A 122 23.18 16.35 -12.90
C LEU A 122 23.37 14.92 -13.40
N ASP A 123 24.08 14.73 -14.51
CA ASP A 123 24.32 13.40 -15.06
C ASP A 123 25.18 12.53 -14.14
N ASP A 124 26.15 13.12 -13.45
CA ASP A 124 26.95 12.40 -12.45
C ASP A 124 26.12 12.00 -11.23
N ILE A 125 25.20 12.85 -10.78
CA ILE A 125 24.25 12.51 -9.71
C ILE A 125 23.33 11.35 -10.12
N VAL A 126 22.92 11.28 -11.39
CA VAL A 126 22.08 10.19 -11.91
C VAL A 126 22.81 8.84 -11.89
N LYS A 127 24.14 8.83 -12.01
CA LYS A 127 24.96 7.60 -11.98
C LYS A 127 25.17 7.08 -10.55
N ALA A 128 24.85 7.85 -9.51
CA ALA A 128 25.01 7.42 -8.14
C ALA A 128 24.09 6.24 -7.79
N ASP A 129 24.65 5.23 -7.13
CA ASP A 129 23.92 4.04 -6.67
C ASP A 129 22.91 4.34 -5.54
N THR A 130 22.99 5.53 -4.93
CA THR A 130 22.14 5.93 -3.80
C THR A 130 20.65 5.86 -4.15
N LEU A 131 20.24 6.15 -5.39
CA LEU A 131 18.84 6.03 -5.80
C LEU A 131 18.35 4.58 -5.79
N THR A 132 19.19 3.64 -6.20
CA THR A 132 18.89 2.21 -6.17
C THR A 132 18.80 1.71 -4.73
N GLN A 133 19.67 2.19 -3.84
CA GLN A 133 19.57 1.92 -2.41
C GLN A 133 18.28 2.50 -1.80
N ILE A 134 17.87 3.71 -2.20
CA ILE A 134 16.61 4.32 -1.77
C ILE A 134 15.42 3.46 -2.21
N GLN A 135 15.39 3.02 -3.47
CA GLN A 135 14.32 2.19 -4.01
C GLN A 135 14.23 0.85 -3.28
N SER A 136 15.34 0.14 -3.13
CA SER A 136 15.39 -1.13 -2.40
C SER A 136 14.93 -0.98 -0.95
N LYS A 137 15.34 0.10 -0.27
CA LYS A 137 14.92 0.37 1.11
C LYS A 137 13.44 0.70 1.21
N TYR A 138 12.90 1.45 0.24
CA TYR A 138 11.47 1.74 0.14
C TYR A 138 10.66 0.46 -0.03
N GLU A 139 11.00 -0.39 -0.99
CA GLU A 139 10.32 -1.67 -1.25
C GLU A 139 10.34 -2.57 -0.01
N GLY A 140 11.50 -2.69 0.64
CA GLY A 140 11.63 -3.42 1.89
C GLY A 140 10.72 -2.86 2.99
N TYR A 141 10.61 -1.53 3.09
CA TYR A 141 9.72 -0.88 4.06
C TYR A 141 8.23 -1.12 3.75
N VAL A 142 7.82 -0.98 2.50
CA VAL A 142 6.41 -1.16 2.09
C VAL A 142 5.92 -2.58 2.38
N LYS A 143 6.72 -3.60 2.08
CA LYS A 143 6.38 -5.01 2.39
C LYS A 143 6.04 -5.22 3.88
N ARG A 144 6.85 -4.66 4.78
CA ARG A 144 6.58 -4.73 6.23
C ARG A 144 5.39 -3.89 6.65
N LEU A 145 5.22 -2.72 6.04
CA LEU A 145 4.10 -1.83 6.34
C LEU A 145 2.77 -2.52 5.98
N ILE A 146 2.69 -3.25 4.87
CA ILE A 146 1.52 -4.04 4.47
C ILE A 146 1.16 -5.07 5.54
N ALA A 147 2.13 -5.89 5.97
CA ALA A 147 1.92 -6.89 7.01
C ALA A 147 1.42 -6.24 8.32
N GLN A 148 2.06 -5.15 8.75
CA GLN A 148 1.68 -4.46 9.98
C GLN A 148 0.31 -3.78 9.88
N ALA A 149 -0.02 -3.18 8.74
CA ALA A 149 -1.32 -2.57 8.50
C ALA A 149 -2.44 -3.62 8.50
N ALA A 150 -2.18 -4.81 7.97
CA ALA A 150 -3.11 -5.94 8.01
C ALA A 150 -3.38 -6.38 9.45
N GLU A 151 -2.33 -6.57 10.26
CA GLU A 151 -2.45 -6.94 11.68
C GLU A 151 -3.20 -5.87 12.50
N ASN A 152 -2.85 -4.60 12.29
CA ASN A 152 -3.52 -3.47 12.93
C ASN A 152 -5.00 -3.39 12.54
N SER A 153 -5.32 -3.61 11.26
CA SER A 153 -6.70 -3.62 10.78
C SER A 153 -7.50 -4.75 11.41
N LYS A 154 -6.94 -5.96 11.47
CA LYS A 154 -7.59 -7.10 12.13
C LYS A 154 -7.89 -6.80 13.59
N SER A 155 -6.89 -6.29 14.32
CA SER A 155 -7.02 -5.93 15.74
C SER A 155 -8.05 -4.83 15.97
N GLU A 156 -8.04 -3.77 15.16
CA GLU A 156 -9.01 -2.68 15.25
C GLU A 156 -10.44 -3.18 14.99
N ILE A 157 -10.61 -4.03 13.98
CA ILE A 157 -11.91 -4.61 13.63
C ILE A 157 -12.43 -5.48 14.76
N GLU A 158 -11.61 -6.38 15.32
CA GLU A 158 -11.97 -7.25 16.45
C GLU A 158 -12.41 -6.45 17.67
N ILE A 159 -11.64 -5.43 18.06
CA ILE A 159 -11.98 -4.55 19.19
C ILE A 159 -13.31 -3.83 18.94
N ARG A 160 -13.48 -3.23 17.76
CA ARG A 160 -14.70 -2.49 17.41
C ARG A 160 -15.91 -3.42 17.29
N THR A 161 -15.72 -4.71 16.94
CA THR A 161 -16.79 -5.72 17.01
C THR A 161 -17.33 -5.83 18.42
N ARG A 162 -16.43 -6.14 19.36
CA ARG A 162 -16.78 -6.47 20.75
C ARG A 162 -17.50 -5.30 21.39
N GLN A 163 -16.99 -4.09 21.16
CA GLN A 163 -17.64 -2.85 21.58
C GLN A 163 -19.06 -2.69 20.99
N LYS A 164 -19.28 -3.00 19.71
CA LYS A 164 -20.60 -2.94 19.06
C LYS A 164 -21.57 -4.02 19.55
N LEU A 165 -21.07 -5.19 19.95
CA LEU A 165 -21.85 -6.27 20.55
C LEU A 165 -22.22 -6.00 22.01
N GLY A 166 -21.82 -4.85 22.57
CA GLY A 166 -22.10 -4.50 23.96
C GLY A 166 -21.24 -5.28 24.96
N GLU A 167 -20.19 -5.95 24.49
CA GLU A 167 -19.22 -6.57 25.39
C GLU A 167 -18.51 -5.49 26.20
N LYS A 168 -18.27 -5.76 27.48
CA LYS A 168 -17.56 -4.83 28.36
C LYS A 168 -16.16 -4.60 27.80
N ALA A 169 -15.86 -3.36 27.40
CA ALA A 169 -14.58 -3.00 26.84
C ALA A 169 -13.44 -3.27 27.84
N ASP A 170 -12.43 -4.03 27.43
CA ASP A 170 -11.20 -4.22 28.21
C ASP A 170 -10.38 -2.92 28.13
N PRO A 171 -9.84 -2.37 29.24
CA PRO A 171 -8.92 -1.24 29.20
C PRO A 171 -7.79 -1.39 28.16
N LYS A 172 -7.30 -2.62 27.93
CA LYS A 172 -6.29 -2.92 26.90
C LYS A 172 -6.77 -2.67 25.48
N ASP A 173 -8.06 -2.75 25.22
CA ASP A 173 -8.63 -2.49 23.89
C ASP A 173 -8.47 -1.01 23.51
N TYR A 174 -8.68 -0.10 24.47
CA TYR A 174 -8.47 1.33 24.24
C TYR A 174 -6.98 1.66 24.05
N GLU A 175 -6.09 1.03 24.82
CA GLU A 175 -4.65 1.18 24.63
C GLU A 175 -4.20 0.69 23.25
N ASN A 176 -4.75 -0.42 22.77
CA ASN A 176 -4.44 -0.95 21.45
C ASN A 176 -4.94 -0.04 20.33
N LEU A 177 -6.18 0.48 20.43
CA LEU A 177 -6.69 1.45 19.46
C LEU A 177 -5.85 2.74 19.42
N ASP A 178 -5.39 3.24 20.58
CA ASP A 178 -4.51 4.41 20.64
C ASP A 178 -3.13 4.12 20.03
N LYS A 179 -2.55 2.94 20.27
CA LYS A 179 -1.29 2.51 19.62
C LYS A 179 -1.44 2.47 18.10
N ILE A 180 -2.51 1.87 17.59
CA ILE A 180 -2.81 1.80 16.15
C ILE A 180 -2.95 3.21 15.57
N LYS A 181 -3.71 4.08 16.23
CA LYS A 181 -3.88 5.48 15.80
C LYS A 181 -2.54 6.22 15.71
N LYS A 182 -1.73 6.17 16.77
CA LYS A 182 -0.39 6.80 16.80
C LYS A 182 0.54 6.24 15.74
N GLN A 183 0.43 4.95 15.43
CA GLN A 183 1.22 4.32 14.37
C GLN A 183 0.79 4.84 12.98
N ASN A 184 -0.51 4.94 12.72
CA ASN A 184 -1.03 5.50 11.47
C ASN A 184 -0.59 6.96 11.27
N GLU A 185 -0.60 7.76 12.34
CA GLU A 185 -0.09 9.15 12.32
C GLU A 185 1.41 9.20 11.97
N LYS A 186 2.22 8.31 12.56
CA LYS A 186 3.66 8.19 12.23
C LYS A 186 3.87 7.83 10.76
N TRP A 187 3.07 6.91 10.21
CA TRP A 187 3.17 6.53 8.80
C TRP A 187 2.82 7.70 7.87
N ARG A 188 1.77 8.47 8.18
CA ARG A 188 1.42 9.69 7.41
C ARG A 188 2.55 10.72 7.46
N ALA A 189 3.08 10.99 8.65
CA ALA A 189 4.21 11.92 8.82
C ALA A 189 5.47 11.46 8.07
N LEU A 190 5.73 10.15 8.03
CA LEU A 190 6.81 9.57 7.23
C LEU A 190 6.60 9.83 5.74
N ARG A 191 5.40 9.54 5.21
CA ARG A 191 5.06 9.80 3.80
C ARG A 191 5.30 11.26 3.43
N THR A 192 4.75 12.18 4.22
CA THR A 192 4.97 13.62 4.02
C THR A 192 6.45 13.98 4.02
N GLY A 193 7.24 13.37 4.90
CA GLY A 193 8.69 13.54 4.93
C GLY A 193 9.40 13.08 3.65
N ILE A 194 9.00 11.93 3.12
CA ILE A 194 9.52 11.39 1.84
C ILE A 194 9.14 12.32 0.68
N ASP A 195 7.87 12.71 0.57
CA ASP A 195 7.38 13.61 -0.49
C ASP A 195 8.07 14.97 -0.47
N ASN A 196 8.32 15.51 0.72
CA ASN A 196 9.04 16.77 0.89
C ASN A 196 10.49 16.67 0.39
N LEU A 197 11.18 15.56 0.66
CA LEU A 197 12.56 15.36 0.20
C LEU A 197 12.62 15.16 -1.32
N ILE A 198 11.72 14.34 -1.89
CA ILE A 198 11.59 14.19 -3.34
C ILE A 198 11.30 15.55 -3.99
N SER A 199 10.34 16.30 -3.46
CA SER A 199 10.02 17.65 -3.97
C SER A 199 11.22 18.59 -3.91
N LYS A 200 12.03 18.55 -2.85
CA LYS A 200 13.27 19.35 -2.75
C LYS A 200 14.31 18.94 -3.79
N ILE A 201 14.49 17.64 -4.03
CA ILE A 201 15.37 17.12 -5.09
C ILE A 201 14.94 17.67 -6.46
N LEU A 202 13.66 17.50 -6.80
CA LEU A 202 13.11 17.95 -8.09
C LEU A 202 13.20 19.47 -8.25
N ARG A 203 12.88 20.24 -7.20
CA ARG A 203 13.00 21.71 -7.22
C ARG A 203 14.45 22.17 -7.39
N THR A 204 15.41 21.52 -6.74
CA THR A 204 16.83 21.86 -6.85
C THR A 204 17.35 21.59 -8.27
N ALA A 205 16.95 20.47 -8.87
CA ALA A 205 17.29 20.14 -10.25
C ALA A 205 16.57 21.03 -11.29
N GLY A 206 15.39 21.53 -10.96
CA GLY A 206 14.58 22.42 -11.81
C GLY A 206 14.78 23.91 -11.55
N ASP A 207 15.76 24.32 -10.73
CA ASP A 207 16.06 25.73 -10.44
C ASP A 207 16.27 26.47 -11.78
N PRO A 208 15.59 27.61 -12.04
CA PRO A 208 15.81 28.41 -13.25
C PRO A 208 17.24 28.98 -13.34
N ASN A 209 17.89 29.20 -12.19
CA ASN A 209 19.25 29.71 -12.06
C ASN A 209 20.13 28.72 -11.29
N PRO A 210 20.38 27.53 -11.87
CA PRO A 210 21.17 26.52 -11.20
C PRO A 210 22.63 26.94 -11.15
N THR A 211 23.28 26.48 -10.10
CA THR A 211 24.74 26.53 -9.93
C THR A 211 25.21 25.11 -9.67
N THR A 212 26.43 24.76 -10.09
CA THR A 212 27.02 23.45 -9.86
C THR A 212 26.98 23.02 -8.39
N ASP A 213 27.22 23.94 -7.45
CA ASP A 213 27.21 23.63 -6.01
C ASP A 213 25.82 23.26 -5.48
N LYS A 214 24.78 24.04 -5.84
CA LYS A 214 23.38 23.68 -5.55
C LYS A 214 23.01 22.31 -6.09
N ILE A 215 23.42 22.00 -7.33
CA ILE A 215 23.16 20.70 -7.96
C ILE A 215 23.85 19.58 -7.18
N LYS A 216 25.14 19.74 -6.83
CA LYS A 216 25.87 18.79 -5.99
C LYS A 216 25.21 18.56 -4.62
N GLY A 217 24.49 19.55 -4.10
CA GLY A 217 23.67 19.43 -2.89
C GLY A 217 22.56 18.38 -2.97
N ILE A 218 22.16 17.93 -4.16
CA ILE A 218 21.19 16.83 -4.33
C ILE A 218 21.70 15.53 -3.73
N SER A 219 23.02 15.27 -3.74
CA SER A 219 23.60 14.07 -3.12
C SER A 219 23.36 14.02 -1.60
N THR A 220 23.35 15.17 -0.93
CA THR A 220 22.96 15.27 0.48
C THR A 220 21.47 14.96 0.64
N LEU A 221 20.61 15.49 -0.25
CA LEU A 221 19.17 15.18 -0.22
C LEU A 221 18.86 13.70 -0.46
N TYR A 222 19.65 13.01 -1.29
CA TYR A 222 19.56 11.55 -1.43
C TYR A 222 19.90 10.84 -0.13
N THR A 223 20.96 11.26 0.54
CA THR A 223 21.35 10.71 1.84
C THR A 223 20.26 10.92 2.89
N ASP A 224 19.66 12.11 2.93
CA ASP A 224 18.54 12.43 3.81
C ASP A 224 17.31 11.57 3.50
N LEU A 225 16.98 11.37 2.21
CA LEU A 225 15.87 10.53 1.78
C LEU A 225 16.10 9.06 2.16
N LEU A 226 17.32 8.55 1.92
CA LEU A 226 17.71 7.22 2.32
C LEU A 226 17.57 7.04 3.84
N ASN A 227 18.02 8.01 4.64
CA ASN A 227 17.92 7.97 6.10
C ASN A 227 16.48 8.12 6.60
N LYS A 228 15.63 8.85 5.88
CA LYS A 228 14.22 9.05 6.24
C LYS A 228 13.41 7.76 6.15
N ILE A 229 13.68 6.93 5.15
CA ILE A 229 13.02 5.63 5.00
C ILE A 229 13.56 4.67 6.08
N PRO A 230 12.71 4.03 6.91
CA PRO A 230 13.17 3.10 7.94
C PRO A 230 13.90 1.89 7.35
N LYS A 231 14.92 1.36 8.07
CA LYS A 231 15.64 0.16 7.65
C LYS A 231 14.73 -1.07 7.67
N ALA A 232 15.08 -2.06 6.84
CA ALA A 232 14.71 -3.44 7.08
C ALA A 232 15.55 -3.96 8.24
N ASN A 233 14.90 -4.30 9.34
CA ASN A 233 15.47 -5.17 10.36
C ASN A 233 15.04 -6.59 10.04
#